data_AF-A0A958RTG2-F1
#
_entry.id   AF-A0A958RTG2-F1
#
_cell.length_a   1.000
_cell.length_b   1.000
_cell.length_c   1.000
_cell.angle_alpha   90.00
_cell.angle_beta   90.00
_cell.angle_gamma   90.00
#
_symmetry.space_group_name_H-M   'P 1'
#
loop_
_entity.id
_entity.type
_entity.pdbx_description
1 polymer ?
#
loop_
_entity_poly.entity_id
_entity_poly.type
_entity_poly.pdbx_seq_one_letter_code
_entity_poly.pdbx_strand_id
1 'polypeptide(L)' 'KGQTLTPEEQEEIKKPILEKYAEESSAYYSSARLWDDGIIDPKDSRKVLALGLSASFNREWESKKKGVFRM' A
#
# COMPACT_ATOMS: atom_id res chain seq x y z
N LYS A 1 10.29 -37.62 -14.24
CA LYS A 1 9.53 -38.20 -13.10
C LYS A 1 8.67 -37.09 -12.54
N GLY A 2 7.35 -37.26 -12.49
CA GLY A 2 6.46 -36.32 -11.79
C GLY A 2 6.51 -36.64 -10.30
N GLN A 3 7.19 -35.81 -9.53
CA GLN A 3 7.13 -35.86 -8.07
C GLN A 3 6.19 -34.75 -7.61
N THR A 4 5.22 -35.11 -6.77
CA THR A 4 4.31 -34.18 -6.10
C THR A 4 4.90 -33.84 -4.75
N LEU A 5 4.97 -32.54 -4.43
CA LEU A 5 5.41 -32.07 -3.13
C LEU A 5 4.54 -32.65 -2.01
N THR A 6 5.19 -33.18 -0.98
CA THR A 6 4.53 -33.52 0.28
C THR A 6 3.96 -32.28 0.95
N PRO A 7 2.94 -32.40 1.81
CA PRO A 7 2.42 -31.26 2.57
C PRO A 7 3.50 -30.52 3.35
N GLU A 8 4.45 -31.24 3.94
CA GLU A 8 5.56 -30.68 4.71
C GLU A 8 6.52 -29.86 3.82
N GLU A 9 6.90 -30.39 2.65
CA GLU A 9 7.74 -29.65 1.69
C GLU A 9 7.02 -28.40 1.16
N GLN A 10 5.69 -28.46 0.97
CA GLN A 10 4.92 -27.27 0.59
C GLN A 10 4.94 -26.21 1.69
N GLU A 11 4.83 -26.61 2.94
CA GLU A 11 4.82 -25.69 4.07
C GLU A 11 6.18 -25.02 4.25
N GLU A 12 7.27 -25.79 4.17
CA GLU A 12 8.64 -25.25 4.25
C GLU A 12 8.93 -24.23 3.14
N ILE A 13 8.35 -24.40 1.95
CA ILE A 13 8.47 -23.43 0.85
C ILE A 13 7.62 -22.18 1.11
N LYS A 14 6.40 -22.33 1.63
CA LYS A 14 5.46 -21.22 1.85
C LYS A 14 5.85 -20.34 3.03
N LYS A 15 6.32 -20.96 4.12
CA LYS A 15 6.61 -20.31 5.39
C LYS A 15 7.48 -19.04 5.26
N PRO A 16 8.66 -19.05 4.60
CA PRO A 16 9.47 -17.83 4.49
C PRO A 16 8.78 -16.73 3.67
N ILE A 17 7.92 -17.08 2.71
CA ILE A 17 7.14 -16.11 1.93
C ILE A 17 6.09 -15.45 2.84
N LEU A 18 5.35 -16.25 3.62
CA LEU A 18 4.35 -15.73 4.54
C LEU A 18 4.96 -14.83 5.62
N GLU A 19 6.11 -15.23 6.17
CA GLU A 19 6.86 -14.43 7.15
C GLU A 19 7.30 -13.10 6.56
N LYS A 20 7.86 -13.11 5.35
CA LYS A 20 8.23 -11.88 4.64
C LYS A 20 7.02 -10.97 4.42
N TYR A 21 5.88 -11.51 3.97
CA TYR A 21 4.68 -10.71 3.80
C TYR A 21 4.20 -10.14 5.13
N ALA A 22 4.23 -10.90 6.23
CA ALA A 22 3.81 -10.42 7.54
C ALA A 22 4.65 -9.22 8.00
N GLU A 23 5.96 -9.24 7.76
CA GLU A 23 6.86 -8.12 8.09
C GLU A 23 6.64 -6.91 7.18
N GLU A 24 6.70 -7.13 5.86
CA GLU A 24 6.70 -6.06 4.86
C GLU A 24 5.31 -5.44 4.61
N SER A 25 4.24 -6.12 5.02
CA SER A 25 2.86 -5.58 4.93
C SER A 25 2.48 -4.68 6.10
N SER A 26 3.32 -4.56 7.12
CA SER A 26 3.03 -3.68 8.25
C SER A 26 2.99 -2.20 7.82
N ALA A 27 2.10 -1.42 8.44
CA ALA A 27 2.03 0.03 8.19
C ALA A 27 3.37 0.73 8.48
N TYR A 28 4.12 0.25 9.48
CA TYR A 28 5.44 0.76 9.82
C TYR A 28 6.48 0.51 8.72
N TYR A 29 6.44 -0.66 8.07
CA TYR A 29 7.36 -0.97 6.97
C TYR A 29 7.14 -0.02 5.78
N SER A 30 5.88 0.27 5.46
CA SER A 30 5.46 1.25 4.44
C SER A 30 5.94 2.67 4.76
N SER A 31 5.61 3.16 5.96
CA SER A 31 5.87 4.55 6.35
C SER A 31 7.38 4.84 6.51
N ALA A 32 8.17 3.86 6.97
CA ALA A 32 9.63 3.95 7.02
C ALA A 32 10.28 4.12 5.63
N ARG A 33 9.55 3.84 4.54
CA ARG A 33 10.01 3.93 3.15
C ARG A 33 9.32 5.04 2.36
N LEU A 34 8.52 5.87 3.02
CA LEU A 34 7.77 6.99 2.41
C LEU A 34 6.85 6.52 1.27
N TRP A 35 6.32 5.30 1.36
CA TRP A 35 5.25 4.85 0.46
C TRP A 35 3.92 5.53 0.79
N ASP A 36 3.81 6.05 2.01
CA ASP A 36 2.76 6.92 2.51
C ASP A 36 3.36 8.18 3.13
N ASP A 37 2.54 9.22 3.28
CA ASP A 37 2.89 10.48 3.95
C ASP A 37 2.74 10.41 5.49
N GLY A 38 2.50 9.24 6.05
CA GLY A 38 2.40 9.00 7.49
C GLY A 38 1.20 8.16 7.93
N ILE A 39 1.38 7.42 9.02
CA ILE A 39 0.34 6.68 9.73
C ILE A 39 -0.44 7.65 10.63
N ILE A 40 -1.77 7.61 10.57
CA ILE A 40 -2.65 8.48 11.38
C ILE A 40 -3.60 7.66 12.26
N ASP A 41 -4.04 8.26 13.37
CA ASP A 41 -5.14 7.70 14.16
C ASP A 41 -6.42 7.71 13.28
N PRO A 42 -7.15 6.58 13.14
CA PRO A 42 -8.37 6.52 12.34
C PRO A 42 -9.42 7.58 12.69
N LYS A 43 -9.47 8.06 13.95
CA LYS A 43 -10.43 9.12 14.33
C LYS A 43 -10.07 10.49 13.75
N ASP A 44 -8.81 10.70 13.37
CA ASP A 44 -8.28 11.97 12.86
C ASP A 44 -8.41 12.10 11.34
N SER A 45 -8.90 11.08 10.62
CA SER A 45 -9.00 11.10 9.15
C SER A 45 -9.73 12.34 8.61
N ARG A 46 -10.83 12.76 9.25
CA ARG A 46 -11.56 13.98 8.84
C ARG A 46 -10.68 15.24 8.96
N LYS A 47 -9.94 15.37 10.05
CA LYS A 47 -9.08 16.52 10.32
C LYS A 47 -7.93 16.59 9.33
N VAL A 48 -7.25 15.45 9.10
CA VAL A 48 -6.13 15.36 8.16
C VAL A 48 -6.58 15.70 6.74
N LEU A 49 -7.69 15.12 6.27
CA LEU A 49 -8.25 15.44 4.95
C LEU A 49 -8.65 16.92 4.82
N ALA A 50 -9.28 17.50 5.85
CA ALA A 50 -9.67 18.92 5.82
C ALA A 50 -8.46 19.86 5.68
N LEU A 51 -7.37 19.57 6.40
CA LEU A 51 -6.13 20.34 6.31
C LEU A 51 -5.45 20.15 4.94
N GLY A 52 -5.36 18.91 4.45
CA GLY A 52 -4.78 18.62 3.13
C GLY A 52 -5.53 19.30 1.98
N LEU A 53 -6.87 19.27 2.03
CA LEU A 53 -7.71 20.00 1.08
C LEU A 53 -7.45 21.50 1.15
N SER A 54 -7.53 22.09 2.35
CA SER A 54 -7.24 23.52 2.55
C SER A 54 -5.87 23.92 2.01
N ALA A 55 -4.84 23.09 2.20
CA ALA A 55 -3.50 23.33 1.66
C ALA A 55 -3.49 23.31 0.12
N SER A 56 -4.19 22.34 -0.50
CA SER A 56 -4.25 22.18 -1.96
C SER A 56 -4.97 23.31 -2.71
N PHE A 57 -5.78 24.13 -2.02
CA PHE A 57 -6.50 25.25 -2.62
C PHE A 57 -5.65 26.53 -2.80
N ASN A 58 -4.37 26.50 -2.41
CA ASN A 58 -3.45 27.64 -2.59
C ASN A 58 -2.79 27.68 -3.99
N ARG A 59 -3.38 26.99 -4.97
CA ARG A 59 -2.94 26.97 -6.38
C ARG A 59 -4.14 26.95 -7.33
N GLU A 60 -3.92 27.42 -8.55
CA GLU A 60 -4.88 27.20 -9.64
C GLU A 60 -4.88 25.72 -10.09
N TRP A 61 -6.06 25.26 -10.50
CA TRP A 61 -6.28 23.89 -10.97
C TRP A 61 -6.51 23.92 -12.48
N GLU A 62 -5.62 23.26 -13.23
CA GLU A 62 -5.74 23.17 -14.68
C GLU A 62 -6.90 22.24 -15.11
N SER A 63 -7.42 22.47 -16.31
CA SER A 63 -8.38 21.56 -16.93
C SER A 63 -7.78 20.16 -17.13
N LYS A 64 -8.53 19.12 -16.77
CA LYS A 64 -8.06 17.73 -16.92
C LYS A 64 -7.96 17.33 -18.40
N LYS A 65 -6.80 16.82 -18.80
CA LYS A 65 -6.61 16.14 -20.10
C LYS A 65 -6.64 14.64 -19.88
N LYS A 66 -7.34 13.89 -20.74
CA LYS A 66 -7.44 12.43 -20.68
C LYS A 66 -6.55 11.81 -21.77
N GLY A 67 -5.92 10.68 -21.47
CA GLY A 67 -5.20 9.86 -22.44
C GLY A 67 -6.14 8.99 -23.28
N VAL A 68 -5.56 8.05 -24.04
CA VAL A 68 -6.32 7.07 -24.84
C VAL A 68 -6.95 6.02 -23.94
N PHE A 69 -8.25 5.73 -24.15
CA PHE A 69 -8.94 4.62 -23.51
C PHE A 69 -8.82 3.36 -24.36
N ARG A 70 -8.36 2.25 -23.78
CA ARG A 70 -8.41 0.91 -24.40
C ARG A 70 -9.80 0.31 -24.12
N MET A 71 -10.57 0.09 -25.17
CA MET A 71 -11.91 -0.52 -25.14
C MET A 71 -11.83 -2.03 -25.33
#